data_AF-A0A662BFZ3-F1
#
_entry.id   AF-A0A662BFZ3-F1
#
_cell.length_a   1.000
_cell.length_b   1.000
_cell.length_c   1.000
_cell.angle_alpha   90.00
_cell.angle_beta   90.00
_cell.angle_gamma   90.00
#
_symmetry.space_group_name_H-M   'P 1'
#
loop_
_entity.id
_entity.type
_entity.pdbx_description
1 polymer ?
#
loop_
_entity_poly.entity_id
_entity_poly.type
_entity_poly.pdbx_seq_one_letter_code
_entity_poly.pdbx_strand_id
1 'polypeptide(L)'
;MNFPDTYEALIQNGIREDYSMGYASISGFRAGIASPFRFYNLNEEEETSLMVYPFMFMDTTLDDYMKLEPEEYLNAVIPLIEEVKAVGGTLIAIWHNYALADDAQKHKAFKDILDKAAGS
;
A
#
# COMPACT_ATOMS: atom_id res chain seq x y z
N MET A 1 14.65 -5.16 2.86
CA MET A 1 13.76 -6.33 2.99
C MET A 1 14.38 -7.44 2.17
N ASN A 2 14.62 -8.59 2.80
CA ASN A 2 15.24 -9.74 2.15
C ASN A 2 14.23 -10.89 2.14
N PHE A 3 13.91 -11.39 0.95
CA PHE A 3 13.03 -12.54 0.76
C PHE A 3 13.87 -13.81 0.58
N PRO A 4 13.46 -14.96 1.13
CA PRO A 4 12.25 -15.18 1.95
C PRO A 4 12.44 -14.88 3.45
N ASP A 5 13.67 -14.67 3.92
CA ASP A 5 14.06 -14.60 5.34
C ASP A 5 13.18 -13.72 6.21
N THR A 6 12.77 -12.54 5.71
CA THR A 6 11.93 -11.61 6.47
C THR A 6 10.57 -12.23 6.78
N TYR A 7 9.94 -12.91 5.81
CA TYR A 7 8.63 -13.51 5.98
C TYR A 7 8.67 -14.77 6.84
N GLU A 8 9.72 -15.56 6.71
CA GLU A 8 9.96 -16.70 7.60
C GLU A 8 10.12 -16.23 9.06
N ALA A 9 10.85 -15.14 9.29
CA ALA A 9 10.98 -14.55 10.62
C ALA A 9 9.64 -14.05 11.18
N LEU A 10 8.78 -13.44 10.36
CA LEU A 10 7.43 -13.03 10.77
C LEU A 10 6.61 -14.25 11.23
N ILE A 11 6.61 -15.32 10.43
CA ILE A 11 5.89 -16.57 10.73
C ILE A 11 6.40 -17.20 12.03
N GLN A 12 7.71 -17.30 12.21
CA GLN A 12 8.33 -17.87 13.42
C GLN A 12 7.97 -17.09 14.69
N ASN A 13 7.71 -15.78 14.57
CA ASN A 13 7.26 -14.94 15.68
C ASN A 13 5.72 -14.88 15.83
N GLY A 14 4.99 -15.71 15.09
CA GLY A 14 3.53 -15.80 15.16
C GLY A 14 2.78 -14.63 14.50
N ILE A 15 3.47 -13.80 13.71
CA ILE A 15 2.85 -12.72 12.95
C ILE A 15 2.14 -13.32 11.74
N ARG A 16 0.91 -12.87 11.49
CA ARG A 16 0.00 -13.45 10.48
C ARG A 16 -0.27 -12.54 9.29
N GLU A 17 0.06 -11.26 9.40
CA GLU A 17 -0.26 -10.27 8.37
C GLU A 17 0.95 -9.37 8.14
N ASP A 18 1.29 -9.14 6.87
CA ASP A 18 2.35 -8.23 6.45
C ASP A 18 1.79 -7.16 5.51
N TYR A 19 2.18 -5.91 5.73
CA TYR A 19 1.78 -4.73 4.95
C TYR A 19 2.99 -4.02 4.32
N SER A 20 4.13 -4.70 4.20
CA SER A 20 5.38 -4.11 3.70
C SER A 20 5.63 -4.33 2.20
N MET A 21 4.79 -5.13 1.53
CA MET A 21 4.88 -5.41 0.10
C MET A 21 4.38 -4.25 -0.76
N GLY A 22 5.28 -3.37 -1.19
CA GLY A 22 4.96 -2.30 -2.14
C GLY A 22 6.22 -1.62 -2.69
N TYR A 23 6.02 -0.61 -3.53
CA TYR A 23 7.10 0.24 -4.02
C TYR A 23 7.20 1.52 -3.18
N ALA A 24 8.43 1.94 -2.88
CA ALA A 24 8.65 3.22 -2.23
C ALA A 24 8.41 4.38 -3.22
N SER A 25 8.95 4.25 -4.43
CA SER A 25 9.17 5.37 -5.35
C SER A 25 8.10 5.58 -6.42
N ILE A 26 7.20 4.63 -6.60
CA ILE A 26 6.14 4.70 -7.61
C ILE A 26 4.85 4.12 -7.04
N SER A 27 3.71 4.62 -7.51
CA SER A 27 2.41 4.00 -7.22
C SER A 27 2.26 2.70 -8.01
N GLY A 28 1.77 1.65 -7.35
CA GLY A 28 1.52 0.35 -7.97
C GLY A 28 1.73 -0.82 -7.01
N PHE A 29 1.00 -1.91 -7.24
CA PHE A 29 1.20 -3.13 -6.48
C PHE A 29 2.47 -3.86 -6.91
N ARG A 30 3.46 -3.93 -6.02
CA ARG A 30 4.72 -4.66 -6.26
C ARG A 30 4.49 -6.15 -6.55
N ALA A 31 3.46 -6.74 -5.97
CA ALA A 31 3.05 -8.12 -6.21
C ALA A 31 2.24 -8.32 -7.50
N GLY A 32 1.92 -7.23 -8.24
CA GLY A 32 1.12 -7.29 -9.46
C GLY A 32 -0.36 -7.66 -9.26
N ILE A 33 -0.81 -7.74 -8.00
CA ILE A 33 -2.17 -8.12 -7.63
C ILE A 33 -2.73 -7.12 -6.61
N ALA A 34 -4.00 -6.79 -6.78
CA ALA A 34 -4.74 -5.87 -5.93
C ALA A 34 -5.45 -6.56 -4.75
N SER A 35 -5.14 -7.82 -4.48
CA SER A 35 -5.82 -8.64 -3.47
C SER A 35 -4.80 -9.24 -2.51
N PRO A 36 -5.15 -9.38 -1.22
CA PRO A 36 -4.30 -10.10 -0.27
C PRO A 36 -4.10 -11.55 -0.70
N PHE A 37 -2.92 -12.10 -0.42
CA PHE A 37 -2.58 -13.49 -0.75
C PHE A 37 -1.67 -14.09 0.32
N ARG A 38 -1.70 -15.42 0.46
CA ARG A 38 -0.78 -16.11 1.37
C ARG A 38 0.61 -16.15 0.75
N PHE A 39 1.63 -15.87 1.55
CA PHE A 39 3.00 -16.05 1.12
C PHE A 39 3.26 -17.53 0.82
N TYR A 40 3.71 -17.82 -0.40
CA TYR A 40 4.13 -19.16 -0.82
C TYR A 40 5.65 -19.27 -0.68
N ASN A 41 6.11 -20.17 0.19
CA ASN A 41 7.54 -20.42 0.37
C ASN A 41 8.02 -21.38 -0.72
N LEU A 42 8.78 -20.86 -1.67
CA LEU A 42 9.35 -21.65 -2.78
C LEU A 42 10.42 -22.65 -2.32
N ASN A 43 11.12 -22.40 -1.21
CA ASN A 43 12.15 -23.33 -0.72
C ASN A 43 11.53 -24.61 -0.15
N GLU A 44 10.40 -24.45 0.55
CA GLU A 44 9.65 -25.54 1.20
C GLU A 44 8.47 -26.04 0.33
N GLU A 45 8.22 -25.40 -0.82
CA GLU A 45 7.11 -25.68 -1.74
C GLU A 45 5.73 -25.68 -1.04
N GLU A 46 5.52 -24.76 -0.10
CA GLU A 46 4.30 -24.69 0.70
C GLU A 46 3.66 -23.30 0.77
N GLU A 47 2.33 -23.28 0.92
CA GLU A 47 1.58 -22.08 1.27
C GLU A 47 1.64 -21.85 2.78
N THR A 48 2.08 -20.66 3.20
CA THR A 48 2.30 -20.36 4.62
C THR A 48 1.07 -19.75 5.30
N SER A 49 1.16 -19.59 6.61
CA SER A 49 0.12 -18.92 7.40
C SER A 49 0.10 -17.39 7.25
N LEU A 50 1.16 -16.78 6.69
CA LEU A 50 1.33 -15.33 6.55
C LEU A 50 0.51 -14.80 5.37
N MET A 51 -0.40 -13.88 5.63
CA MET A 51 -1.14 -13.12 4.63
C MET A 51 -0.38 -11.85 4.28
N VAL A 52 -0.11 -11.62 3.00
CA VAL A 52 0.52 -10.42 2.49
C VAL A 52 -0.56 -9.49 1.95
N TYR A 53 -0.50 -8.23 2.38
CA TYR A 53 -1.38 -7.15 1.98
C TYR A 53 -0.57 -6.10 1.20
N PRO A 54 -0.52 -6.17 -0.14
CA PRO A 54 0.23 -5.20 -0.91
C PRO A 54 -0.34 -3.79 -0.78
N PHE A 55 0.53 -2.80 -0.59
CA PHE A 55 0.11 -1.39 -0.62
C PHE A 55 0.33 -0.78 -2.00
N MET A 56 -0.52 0.18 -2.35
CA MET A 56 -0.52 0.85 -3.65
C MET A 56 0.44 2.05 -3.67
N PHE A 57 0.41 2.89 -2.65
CA PHE A 57 1.26 4.09 -2.55
C PHE A 57 1.40 4.54 -1.10
N MET A 58 2.34 5.45 -0.85
CA MET A 58 2.49 6.17 0.41
C MET A 58 2.41 7.69 0.16
N ASP A 59 2.23 8.50 1.21
CA ASP A 59 2.37 9.96 1.10
C ASP A 59 3.74 10.36 0.52
N THR A 60 4.82 9.71 0.96
CA THR A 60 6.17 9.93 0.42
C THR A 60 6.32 9.46 -1.03
N THR A 61 5.53 8.47 -1.48
CA THR A 61 5.53 8.06 -2.89
C THR A 61 5.10 9.21 -3.78
N LEU A 62 4.01 9.89 -3.39
CA LEU A 62 3.45 11.03 -4.13
C LEU A 62 4.36 12.26 -4.02
N ASP A 63 4.85 12.54 -2.81
CA ASP A 63 5.71 13.70 -2.52
C ASP A 63 7.17 13.47 -2.93
N ASP A 64 7.93 12.76 -2.09
CA ASP A 64 9.37 12.66 -2.16
C ASP A 64 9.87 12.05 -3.47
N TYR A 65 9.10 11.12 -4.05
CA TYR A 65 9.52 10.38 -5.24
C TYR A 65 8.87 10.88 -6.52
N MET A 66 7.54 11.00 -6.56
CA MET A 66 6.83 11.47 -7.75
C MET A 66 6.84 12.99 -7.91
N LYS A 67 7.30 13.73 -6.88
CA LYS A 67 7.43 15.20 -6.88
C LYS A 67 6.11 15.91 -7.17
N LEU A 68 5.01 15.35 -6.66
CA LEU A 68 3.70 15.96 -6.72
C LEU A 68 3.50 16.92 -5.55
N GLU A 69 2.79 18.00 -5.80
CA GLU A 69 2.26 18.86 -4.75
C GLU A 69 0.97 18.26 -4.17
N PRO A 70 0.61 18.52 -2.90
CA PRO A 70 -0.57 17.91 -2.27
C PRO A 70 -1.90 18.11 -3.00
N GLU A 71 -2.04 19.22 -3.74
CA GLU A 71 -3.20 19.51 -4.58
C GLU A 71 -3.34 18.58 -5.80
N GLU A 72 -2.25 17.92 -6.20
CA GLU A 72 -2.21 16.98 -7.33
C GLU A 72 -2.50 15.53 -6.90
N TYR A 73 -2.38 15.22 -5.60
CA TYR A 73 -2.50 13.84 -5.09
C TYR A 73 -3.83 13.20 -5.44
N LEU A 74 -4.93 13.95 -5.26
CA LEU A 74 -6.26 13.42 -5.54
C LEU A 74 -6.39 13.00 -7.00
N ASN A 75 -5.91 13.82 -7.94
CA ASN A 75 -5.97 13.52 -9.37
C ASN A 75 -5.09 12.31 -9.73
N ALA A 76 -3.95 12.15 -9.07
CA ALA A 76 -3.07 11.00 -9.27
C ALA A 76 -3.67 9.70 -8.70
N VAL A 77 -4.41 9.77 -7.59
CA VAL A 77 -4.92 8.61 -6.86
C VAL A 77 -6.30 8.15 -7.33
N ILE A 78 -7.15 9.07 -7.83
CA ILE A 78 -8.50 8.72 -8.32
C ILE A 78 -8.48 7.56 -9.32
N PRO A 79 -7.68 7.58 -10.40
CA PRO A 79 -7.65 6.48 -11.36
C PRO A 79 -7.29 5.14 -10.70
N LEU A 80 -6.38 5.15 -9.74
CA LEU A 80 -5.97 3.96 -9.00
C LEU A 80 -7.12 3.38 -8.17
N ILE A 81 -7.89 4.23 -7.49
CA ILE A 81 -9.08 3.82 -6.73
C ILE A 81 -10.09 3.13 -7.65
N GLU A 82 -10.40 3.75 -8.79
CA GLU A 82 -11.40 3.22 -9.73
C GLU A 82 -10.92 1.89 -10.36
N GLU A 83 -9.64 1.76 -10.70
CA GLU A 83 -9.06 0.51 -11.22
C GLU A 83 -9.13 -0.63 -10.22
N VAL A 84 -8.72 -0.39 -8.96
CA VAL A 84 -8.79 -1.41 -7.90
C VAL A 84 -10.25 -1.82 -7.65
N LYS A 85 -11.16 -0.86 -7.64
CA LYS A 85 -12.58 -1.12 -7.44
C LYS A 85 -13.18 -1.94 -8.59
N ALA A 86 -12.81 -1.63 -9.84
CA ALA A 86 -13.30 -2.34 -11.03
C ALA A 86 -12.97 -3.85 -11.00
N VAL A 87 -11.89 -4.24 -10.33
CA VAL A 87 -11.48 -5.64 -10.16
C VAL A 87 -11.88 -6.24 -8.81
N GLY A 88 -12.60 -5.49 -7.96
CA GLY A 88 -12.98 -5.93 -6.61
C GLY A 88 -11.79 -6.13 -5.67
N GLY A 89 -10.69 -5.41 -5.90
CA GLY A 89 -9.48 -5.48 -5.10
C GLY A 89 -9.55 -4.65 -3.81
N THR A 90 -8.47 -4.69 -3.04
CA THR A 90 -8.25 -3.92 -1.81
C THR A 90 -7.17 -2.88 -2.06
N LEU A 91 -7.53 -1.59 -1.97
CA LEU A 91 -6.56 -0.50 -2.05
C LEU A 91 -6.05 -0.19 -0.64
N ILE A 92 -4.74 -0.28 -0.45
CA ILE A 92 -4.07 0.08 0.80
C ILE A 92 -3.11 1.22 0.50
N ALA A 93 -3.19 2.28 1.29
CA ALA A 93 -2.27 3.42 1.24
C ALA A 93 -1.65 3.64 2.62
N ILE A 94 -0.39 4.06 2.66
CA ILE A 94 0.34 4.34 3.91
C ILE A 94 0.50 5.86 4.05
N TRP A 95 0.25 6.36 5.27
CA TRP A 95 0.42 7.77 5.59
C TRP A 95 1.29 7.91 6.83
N HIS A 96 2.38 8.68 6.73
CA HIS A 96 3.20 9.00 7.88
C HIS A 96 2.54 10.05 8.77
N ASN A 97 2.77 9.97 10.08
CA ASN A 97 2.15 10.87 11.05
C ASN A 97 2.44 12.35 10.78
N TYR A 98 3.65 12.70 10.33
CA TYR A 98 3.98 14.10 10.03
C TYR A 98 3.15 14.66 8.87
N ALA A 99 2.82 13.83 7.88
CA ALA A 99 1.98 14.25 6.75
C ALA A 99 0.54 14.56 7.21
N LEU A 100 0.08 13.97 8.31
CA LEU A 100 -1.25 14.20 8.85
C LEU A 100 -1.27 15.27 9.96
N ALA A 101 -0.21 15.36 10.77
CA ALA A 101 -0.16 16.23 11.93
C ALA A 101 0.46 17.60 11.63
N ASP A 102 1.51 17.63 10.81
CA ASP A 102 2.39 18.79 10.68
C ASP A 102 2.22 19.51 9.33
N ASP A 103 1.55 18.87 8.36
CA ASP A 103 1.28 19.42 7.03
C ASP A 103 -0.23 19.51 6.75
N ALA A 104 -0.76 20.72 6.82
CA ALA A 104 -2.19 20.98 6.62
C ALA A 104 -2.67 20.65 5.20
N GLN A 105 -1.80 20.78 4.19
CA GLN A 105 -2.16 20.51 2.80
C GLN A 105 -2.22 19.01 2.54
N LYS A 106 -1.23 18.24 3.04
CA LYS A 106 -1.25 16.78 2.97
C LYS A 106 -2.40 16.17 3.76
N HIS A 107 -2.69 16.69 4.95
CA HIS A 107 -3.86 16.25 5.71
C HIS A 107 -5.16 16.55 4.95
N LYS A 108 -5.29 17.71 4.29
CA LYS A 108 -6.45 17.98 3.44
C LYS A 108 -6.53 16.98 2.28
N ALA A 109 -5.43 16.72 1.58
CA ALA A 109 -5.38 15.76 0.47
C ALA A 109 -5.78 14.34 0.93
N PHE A 110 -5.30 13.90 2.10
CA PHE A 110 -5.72 12.64 2.73
C PHE A 110 -7.24 12.56 2.91
N LYS A 111 -7.87 13.61 3.45
CA LYS A 111 -9.33 13.66 3.63
C LYS A 111 -10.06 13.60 2.30
N ASP A 112 -9.62 14.39 1.32
CA ASP A 112 -10.25 14.42 -0.01
C ASP A 112 -10.19 13.03 -0.69
N ILE A 113 -9.06 12.32 -0.55
CA ILE A 113 -8.88 10.94 -1.02
C ILE A 113 -9.81 9.98 -0.29
N LEU A 114 -9.90 10.06 1.04
CA LEU A 114 -10.77 9.21 1.85
C LEU A 114 -12.25 9.41 1.49
N ASP A 115 -12.70 10.66 1.36
CA ASP A 115 -14.09 10.98 1.02
C ASP A 115 -14.46 10.44 -0.36
N LYS A 116 -13.54 10.55 -1.33
CA LYS A 116 -13.72 9.99 -2.67
C LYS A 116 -13.76 8.46 -2.67
N ALA A 117 -12.92 7.80 -1.85
CA ALA A 117 -12.94 6.35 -1.72
C ALA A 117 -14.22 5.84 -1.04
N ALA A 118 -14.72 6.54 -0.02
CA ALA A 118 -15.90 6.16 0.74
C ALA A 118 -17.24 6.50 0.05
N GLY A 119 -17.26 7.56 -0.77
CA GLY A 119 -18.47 8.08 -1.44
C GLY A 119 -18.80 7.42 -2.78
N SER A 120 -18.10 6.35 -3.17
CA SER A 120 -18.26 5.69 -4.48
C SER A 120 -18.82 4.29 -4.36
#